data_AF-A0A087VM72-F1
#
_entry.id   AF-A0A087VM72-F1
#
_cell.length_a   1.000
_cell.length_b   1.000
_cell.length_c   1.000
_cell.angle_alpha   90.00
_cell.angle_beta   90.00
_cell.angle_gamma   90.00
#
_symmetry.space_group_name_H-M   'P 1'
#
loop_
_entity.id
_entity.type
_entity.pdbx_description
1 polymer ?
#
loop_
_entity_poly.entity_id
_entity_poly.type
_entity_poly.pdbx_seq_one_letter_code
_entity_poly.pdbx_strand_id
1 'polypeptide(L)'
;ALPSIMDKTFIEDCVRVHNELRTTVRPAASNMRYMTWDSALARTARAWANKCIFKHNVHLSKKHQCHPNFTSIGENIWAGSHQAFSVADAIKSWYNEVRFYTIATQKCTKVCSHYIQVVWDYSYKIGCAVTLCKEIAGIRNAANFICNYSPSGNFPRKPYVEGKWCSNCAKGDNCENKLCRNPERDKIIYYSRWHPPWEFRIVCDEACIALVVLRPLLMILAFVAVYFIKKRFTNMHMST
;
A
#
# COMPACT_ATOMS: atom_id res chain seq x y z
N ALA A 1 -1.69 12.87 -14.60
CA ALA A 1 -1.02 11.57 -14.36
C ALA A 1 -1.42 11.09 -12.97
N LEU A 2 -1.50 9.77 -12.75
CA LEU A 2 -1.81 9.23 -11.43
C LEU A 2 -0.62 9.40 -10.47
N PRO A 3 -0.85 9.71 -9.18
CA PRO A 3 0.22 9.94 -8.23
C PRO A 3 0.97 8.65 -7.87
N SER A 4 2.26 8.80 -7.56
CA SER A 4 3.08 7.69 -7.06
C SER A 4 2.83 7.46 -5.56
N ILE A 5 3.21 6.28 -5.04
CA ILE A 5 3.14 5.99 -3.60
C ILE A 5 4.10 6.83 -2.74
N MET A 6 4.99 7.61 -3.37
CA MET A 6 5.93 8.53 -2.73
C MET A 6 5.47 9.99 -2.84
N ASP A 7 4.38 10.25 -3.56
CA ASP A 7 3.83 11.60 -3.71
C ASP A 7 3.26 12.08 -2.37
N LYS A 8 3.74 13.24 -1.90
CA LYS A 8 3.41 13.76 -0.57
C LYS A 8 1.92 14.07 -0.44
N THR A 9 1.34 14.71 -1.45
CA THR A 9 -0.09 15.08 -1.45
C THR A 9 -0.97 13.84 -1.45
N PHE A 10 -0.61 12.80 -2.23
CA PHE A 10 -1.32 11.53 -2.23
C PHE A 10 -1.30 10.82 -0.87
N ILE A 11 -0.14 10.79 -0.23
CA ILE A 11 0.03 10.21 1.12
C ILE A 11 -0.84 10.99 2.13
N GLU A 12 -0.73 12.31 2.11
CA GLU A 12 -1.48 13.20 3.00
C GLU A 12 -2.99 13.06 2.80
N ASP A 13 -3.47 13.02 1.55
CA ASP A 13 -4.88 12.84 1.24
C ASP A 13 -5.41 11.47 1.70
N CYS A 14 -4.65 10.40 1.49
CA CYS A 14 -5.05 9.07 1.97
C CYS A 14 -5.23 9.08 3.49
N VAL A 15 -4.26 9.59 4.24
CA VAL A 15 -4.31 9.62 5.71
C VAL A 15 -5.38 10.59 6.21
N ARG A 16 -5.44 11.80 5.64
CA ARG A 16 -6.36 12.85 6.06
C ARG A 16 -7.80 12.44 5.85
N VAL A 17 -8.17 11.97 4.65
CA VAL A 17 -9.57 11.60 4.35
C VAL A 17 -10.03 10.44 5.22
N HIS A 18 -9.18 9.42 5.46
CA HIS A 18 -9.52 8.33 6.38
C HIS A 18 -9.78 8.84 7.80
N ASN A 19 -8.87 9.67 8.34
CA ASN A 19 -9.03 10.18 9.70
C ASN A 19 -10.24 11.11 9.82
N GLU A 20 -10.47 12.01 8.86
CA GLU A 20 -11.67 12.86 8.81
C GLU A 20 -12.94 12.01 8.92
N LEU A 21 -13.09 10.98 8.08
CA LEU A 21 -14.24 10.09 8.11
C LEU A 21 -14.38 9.34 9.44
N ARG A 22 -13.27 8.85 10.02
CA ARG A 22 -13.25 8.21 11.34
C ARG A 22 -13.73 9.12 12.47
N THR A 23 -13.60 10.44 12.33
CA THR A 23 -14.13 11.43 13.31
C THR A 23 -15.62 11.74 13.15
N THR A 24 -16.26 11.26 12.09
CA THR A 24 -17.65 11.57 11.72
C THR A 24 -18.63 10.42 11.95
N VAL A 25 -18.13 9.28 12.43
CA VAL A 25 -18.93 8.06 12.58
C VAL A 25 -20.10 8.25 13.55
N ARG A 26 -21.20 7.54 13.28
CA ARG A 26 -22.41 7.52 14.10
C ARG A 26 -22.88 6.09 14.32
N PRO A 27 -23.12 5.65 15.58
CA PRO A 27 -22.82 6.34 16.85
C PRO A 27 -21.34 6.72 17.05
N ALA A 28 -21.05 7.58 18.03
CA ALA A 28 -19.69 8.02 18.33
C ALA A 28 -18.81 6.84 18.77
N ALA A 29 -17.52 6.89 18.41
CA ALA A 29 -16.56 5.84 18.71
C ALA A 29 -15.68 6.23 19.91
N SER A 30 -15.68 5.39 20.94
CA SER A 30 -14.90 5.61 22.17
C SER A 30 -13.43 5.24 22.06
N ASN A 31 -13.05 4.40 21.10
CA ASN A 31 -11.72 3.78 21.00
C ASN A 31 -11.08 3.87 19.61
N MET A 32 -11.57 4.78 18.76
CA MET A 32 -11.11 4.92 17.37
C MET A 32 -9.66 5.38 17.30
N ARG A 33 -8.75 4.55 16.78
CA ARG A 33 -7.33 4.93 16.64
C ARG A 33 -7.11 5.90 15.48
N TYR A 34 -6.18 6.82 15.66
CA TYR A 34 -5.62 7.60 14.56
C TYR A 34 -4.86 6.69 13.59
N MET A 35 -5.03 6.96 12.29
CA MET A 35 -4.40 6.20 11.22
C MET A 35 -3.21 6.96 10.64
N THR A 36 -2.10 6.26 10.41
CA THR A 36 -0.86 6.82 9.84
C THR A 36 -0.40 6.02 8.63
N TRP A 37 0.40 6.67 7.78
CA TRP A 37 0.95 6.02 6.59
C TRP A 37 1.97 4.94 6.94
N ASP A 38 1.95 3.85 6.18
CA ASP A 38 2.93 2.79 6.22
C ASP A 38 3.45 2.48 4.80
N SER A 39 4.75 2.68 4.61
CA SER A 39 5.39 2.52 3.31
C SER A 39 5.45 1.08 2.82
N ALA A 40 5.47 0.07 3.71
CA ALA A 40 5.42 -1.33 3.30
C ALA A 40 4.01 -1.69 2.81
N LEU A 41 2.95 -1.27 3.52
CA LEU A 41 1.57 -1.45 3.04
C LEU A 41 1.37 -0.82 1.65
N ALA A 42 1.92 0.37 1.40
CA ALA A 42 1.80 1.05 0.12
C ALA A 42 2.53 0.31 -1.02
N ARG A 43 3.69 -0.29 -0.74
CA ARG A 43 4.41 -1.14 -1.70
C ARG A 43 3.61 -2.40 -2.05
N THR A 44 2.96 -3.04 -1.06
CA THR A 44 2.03 -4.15 -1.28
C THR A 44 0.85 -3.74 -2.14
N ALA A 45 0.19 -2.64 -1.80
CA ALA A 45 -0.94 -2.12 -2.56
C ALA A 45 -0.56 -1.85 -4.01
N ARG A 46 0.61 -1.23 -4.25
CA ARG A 46 1.14 -0.97 -5.60
C ARG A 46 1.42 -2.26 -6.36
N ALA A 47 2.10 -3.21 -5.71
CA ALA A 47 2.45 -4.49 -6.33
C ALA A 47 1.21 -5.26 -6.78
N TRP A 48 0.13 -5.19 -5.99
CA TRP A 48 -1.15 -5.81 -6.34
C TRP A 48 -1.93 -5.01 -7.37
N ALA A 49 -2.00 -3.68 -7.23
CA ALA A 49 -2.70 -2.79 -8.16
C ALA A 49 -2.15 -2.88 -9.60
N ASN A 50 -0.83 -3.06 -9.73
CA ASN A 50 -0.13 -3.28 -11.00
C ASN A 50 -0.55 -4.53 -11.76
N LYS A 51 -1.20 -5.50 -11.11
CA LYS A 51 -1.73 -6.68 -11.79
C LYS A 51 -3.02 -6.39 -12.57
N CYS A 52 -3.67 -5.25 -12.32
CA CYS A 52 -4.92 -4.86 -12.99
C CYS A 52 -6.03 -5.91 -12.93
N ILE A 53 -6.18 -6.56 -11.76
CA ILE A 53 -7.22 -7.56 -11.49
C ILE A 53 -8.15 -7.07 -10.38
N PHE A 54 -9.47 -7.17 -10.61
CA PHE A 54 -10.48 -6.79 -9.61
C PHE A 54 -10.76 -7.94 -8.64
N LYS A 55 -9.71 -8.34 -7.90
CA LYS A 55 -9.76 -9.41 -6.89
C LYS A 55 -8.86 -9.05 -5.72
N HIS A 56 -9.22 -9.49 -4.53
CA HIS A 56 -8.38 -9.30 -3.34
C HIS A 56 -7.05 -10.02 -3.44
N ASN A 57 -6.03 -9.45 -2.80
CA ASN A 57 -4.70 -10.01 -2.72
C ASN A 57 -4.70 -11.34 -1.96
N VAL A 58 -4.32 -12.41 -2.65
CA VAL A 58 -4.31 -13.79 -2.11
C VAL A 58 -3.24 -14.02 -1.03
N HIS A 59 -2.37 -13.05 -0.79
CA HIS A 59 -1.29 -13.11 0.19
C HIS A 59 -1.59 -12.38 1.51
N LEU A 60 -2.74 -11.71 1.64
CA LEU A 60 -3.08 -10.87 2.81
C LEU A 60 -3.04 -11.60 4.16
N SER A 61 -3.34 -12.90 4.17
CA SER A 61 -3.31 -13.76 5.36
C SER A 61 -1.98 -14.47 5.59
N LYS A 62 -1.02 -14.34 4.66
CA LYS A 62 0.27 -15.03 4.74
C LYS A 62 1.30 -14.15 5.44
N LYS A 63 1.88 -14.65 6.53
CA LYS A 63 2.92 -13.96 7.30
C LYS A 63 4.09 -13.55 6.40
N HIS A 64 4.59 -12.32 6.61
CA HIS A 64 5.73 -11.74 5.88
C HIS A 64 5.56 -11.58 4.37
N GLN A 65 4.38 -11.89 3.80
CA GLN A 65 4.13 -11.73 2.37
C GLN A 65 3.66 -10.33 1.99
N CYS A 66 2.89 -9.67 2.85
CA CYS A 66 2.30 -8.35 2.57
C CYS A 66 2.82 -7.23 3.49
N HIS A 67 3.60 -7.57 4.51
CA HIS A 67 4.27 -6.61 5.40
C HIS A 67 5.38 -7.33 6.20
N PRO A 68 6.51 -6.70 6.58
CA PRO A 68 7.57 -7.37 7.34
C PRO A 68 7.16 -7.72 8.78
N ASN A 69 6.45 -6.82 9.46
CA ASN A 69 6.10 -6.96 10.88
C ASN A 69 4.64 -7.39 11.14
N PHE A 70 3.66 -6.75 10.48
CA PHE A 70 2.26 -7.14 10.58
C PHE A 70 1.95 -8.45 9.88
N THR A 71 1.16 -9.30 10.56
CA THR A 71 0.73 -10.61 10.07
C THR A 71 -0.69 -10.64 9.55
N SER A 72 -1.45 -9.55 9.73
CA SER A 72 -2.86 -9.45 9.37
C SER A 72 -3.07 -8.12 8.64
N ILE A 73 -3.45 -8.22 7.36
CA ILE A 73 -3.56 -7.10 6.43
C ILE A 73 -4.96 -7.08 5.84
N GLY A 74 -5.67 -5.97 6.01
CA GLY A 74 -6.94 -5.70 5.36
C GLY A 74 -6.73 -5.06 3.99
N GLU A 75 -7.76 -5.05 3.15
CA GLU A 75 -7.68 -4.45 1.81
C GLU A 75 -9.02 -3.90 1.36
N ASN A 76 -9.01 -2.68 0.83
CA ASN A 76 -10.10 -2.14 0.02
C ASN A 76 -9.60 -1.91 -1.40
N ILE A 77 -10.46 -2.18 -2.38
CA ILE A 77 -10.20 -1.97 -3.81
C ILE A 77 -11.29 -1.05 -4.37
N TRP A 78 -10.87 -0.09 -5.17
CA TRP A 78 -11.74 0.76 -5.96
C TRP A 78 -11.29 0.68 -7.41
N ALA A 79 -12.25 0.52 -8.32
CA ALA A 79 -12.00 0.58 -9.75
C ALA A 79 -13.03 1.52 -10.38
N GLY A 80 -12.57 2.42 -11.23
CA GLY A 80 -13.41 3.37 -11.93
C GLY A 80 -12.65 4.01 -13.08
N SER A 81 -13.35 4.82 -13.88
CA SER A 81 -12.71 5.62 -14.93
C SER A 81 -11.55 6.45 -14.35
N HIS A 82 -10.40 6.44 -15.01
CA HIS A 82 -9.24 7.24 -14.60
C HIS A 82 -9.57 8.72 -14.44
N GLN A 83 -10.43 9.27 -15.31
CA GLN A 83 -10.84 10.67 -15.26
C GLN A 83 -11.69 11.00 -14.02
N ALA A 84 -12.39 10.01 -13.46
CA ALA A 84 -13.21 10.16 -12.27
C ALA A 84 -12.45 9.88 -10.96
N PHE A 85 -11.16 9.52 -11.03
CA PHE A 85 -10.39 9.17 -9.85
C PHE A 85 -9.93 10.40 -9.08
N SER A 86 -10.31 10.45 -7.81
CA SER A 86 -9.61 11.20 -6.78
C SER A 86 -9.49 10.32 -5.53
N VAL A 87 -8.46 10.55 -4.71
CA VAL A 87 -8.29 9.84 -3.43
C VAL A 87 -9.52 10.03 -2.55
N ALA A 88 -10.00 11.27 -2.45
CA ALA A 88 -11.15 11.61 -1.63
C ALA A 88 -12.43 10.89 -2.09
N ASP A 89 -12.73 10.89 -3.38
CA ASP A 89 -13.97 10.29 -3.89
C ASP A 89 -13.94 8.77 -3.81
N ALA A 90 -12.79 8.14 -4.07
CA ALA A 90 -12.63 6.71 -3.92
C ALA A 90 -12.85 6.27 -2.46
N ILE A 91 -12.22 6.94 -1.49
CA ILE A 91 -12.39 6.61 -0.06
C ILE A 91 -13.81 6.95 0.43
N LYS A 92 -14.39 8.07 0.01
CA LYS A 92 -15.79 8.42 0.32
C LYS A 92 -16.76 7.40 -0.27
N SER A 93 -16.48 6.84 -1.45
CA SER A 93 -17.32 5.79 -2.04
C SER A 93 -17.35 4.52 -1.17
N TRP A 94 -16.21 4.12 -0.61
CA TRP A 94 -16.13 3.04 0.38
C TRP A 94 -16.90 3.38 1.65
N TYR A 95 -16.73 4.60 2.17
CA TYR A 95 -17.43 5.04 3.38
C TYR A 95 -18.95 5.11 3.20
N ASN A 96 -19.42 5.49 2.01
CA ASN A 96 -20.84 5.62 1.68
C ASN A 96 -21.63 4.30 1.78
N GLU A 97 -20.95 3.15 1.90
CA GLU A 97 -21.60 1.90 2.28
C GLU A 97 -22.24 1.92 3.67
N VAL A 98 -21.92 2.91 4.52
CA VAL A 98 -22.58 3.14 5.81
C VAL A 98 -24.12 3.16 5.70
N ARG A 99 -24.67 3.62 4.57
CA ARG A 99 -26.13 3.63 4.31
C ARG A 99 -26.75 2.22 4.28
N PHE A 100 -25.95 1.18 4.13
CA PHE A 100 -26.38 -0.22 4.11
C PHE A 100 -26.03 -0.98 5.39
N TYR A 101 -25.33 -0.34 6.34
CA TYR A 101 -24.85 -0.97 7.57
C TYR A 101 -25.53 -0.41 8.81
N THR A 102 -26.16 -1.29 9.60
CA THR A 102 -26.73 -0.94 10.90
C THR A 102 -25.78 -1.39 12.01
N ILE A 103 -25.15 -0.43 12.70
CA ILE A 103 -24.13 -0.71 13.74
C ILE A 103 -24.70 -1.50 14.92
N ALA A 104 -25.87 -1.12 15.41
CA ALA A 104 -26.48 -1.74 16.59
C ALA A 104 -26.67 -3.26 16.41
N THR A 105 -27.08 -3.69 15.22
CA THR A 105 -27.37 -5.10 14.88
C THR A 105 -26.26 -5.76 14.06
N GLN A 106 -25.22 -5.03 13.66
CA GLN A 106 -24.16 -5.46 12.74
C GLN A 106 -24.70 -5.97 11.38
N LYS A 107 -25.92 -5.57 11.01
CA LYS A 107 -26.58 -6.03 9.78
C LYS A 107 -26.10 -5.23 8.59
N CYS A 108 -25.66 -5.93 7.55
CA CYS A 108 -25.38 -5.36 6.23
C CYS A 108 -26.49 -5.77 5.25
N THR A 109 -27.03 -4.83 4.49
CA THR A 109 -28.08 -5.11 3.50
C THR A 109 -27.56 -5.23 2.07
N LYS A 110 -26.31 -4.81 1.81
CA LYS A 110 -25.62 -4.93 0.52
C LYS A 110 -24.13 -5.24 0.72
N VAL A 111 -23.24 -4.36 0.25
CA VAL A 111 -21.80 -4.38 0.52
C VAL A 111 -21.54 -3.34 1.61
N CYS A 112 -20.81 -3.75 2.66
CA CYS A 112 -20.43 -2.88 3.78
C CYS A 112 -18.98 -3.05 4.21
N SER A 113 -18.26 -4.01 3.63
CA SER A 113 -16.91 -4.39 4.06
C SER A 113 -15.89 -3.27 3.86
N HIS A 114 -16.09 -2.40 2.86
CA HIS A 114 -15.18 -1.28 2.64
C HIS A 114 -15.39 -0.21 3.71
N TYR A 115 -16.64 0.14 4.01
CA TYR A 115 -16.97 1.05 5.12
C TYR A 115 -16.43 0.53 6.44
N ILE A 116 -16.74 -0.74 6.79
CA ILE A 116 -16.32 -1.35 8.07
C ILE A 116 -14.79 -1.30 8.21
N GLN A 117 -14.03 -1.53 7.14
CA GLN A 117 -12.57 -1.42 7.16
C GLN A 117 -12.07 0.03 7.33
N VAL A 118 -12.67 1.02 6.65
CA VAL A 118 -12.31 2.44 6.80
C VAL A 118 -12.48 2.90 8.25
N VAL A 119 -13.56 2.47 8.91
CA VAL A 119 -13.89 2.84 10.29
C VAL A 119 -13.48 1.80 11.33
N TRP A 120 -12.58 0.86 10.98
CA TRP A 120 -12.14 -0.15 11.94
C TRP A 120 -11.23 0.48 13.00
N ASP A 121 -11.68 0.50 14.26
CA ASP A 121 -10.99 1.12 15.40
C ASP A 121 -9.54 0.67 15.55
N TYR A 122 -9.28 -0.61 15.30
CA TYR A 122 -8.01 -1.27 15.56
C TYR A 122 -7.01 -1.09 14.42
N SER A 123 -7.47 -0.75 13.22
CA SER A 123 -6.61 -0.48 12.05
C SER A 123 -6.00 0.92 12.18
N TYR A 124 -4.69 1.00 12.31
CA TYR A 124 -3.99 2.28 12.55
C TYR A 124 -2.86 2.56 11.56
N LYS A 125 -2.51 1.60 10.70
CA LYS A 125 -1.62 1.81 9.55
C LYS A 125 -2.38 1.64 8.26
N ILE A 126 -2.07 2.49 7.29
CA ILE A 126 -2.60 2.40 5.92
C ILE A 126 -1.48 2.64 4.91
N GLY A 127 -1.52 1.92 3.79
CA GLY A 127 -0.73 2.25 2.63
C GLY A 127 -1.53 1.97 1.37
N CYS A 128 -1.54 2.93 0.46
CA CYS A 128 -2.36 2.90 -0.74
C CYS A 128 -1.51 3.03 -2.01
N ALA A 129 -2.09 2.64 -3.14
CA ALA A 129 -1.53 2.85 -4.46
C ALA A 129 -2.65 2.94 -5.51
N VAL A 130 -2.38 3.65 -6.60
CA VAL A 130 -3.26 3.69 -7.76
C VAL A 130 -2.46 3.36 -9.02
N THR A 131 -3.04 2.52 -9.88
CA THR A 131 -2.45 2.15 -11.18
C THR A 131 -3.45 2.38 -12.31
N LEU A 132 -2.97 2.91 -13.44
CA LEU A 132 -3.78 2.98 -14.66
C LEU A 132 -3.79 1.61 -15.34
N CYS A 133 -4.98 1.04 -15.50
CA CYS A 133 -5.22 -0.24 -16.13
C CYS A 133 -5.91 -0.05 -17.49
N LYS A 134 -5.46 -0.82 -18.49
CA LYS A 134 -6.12 -0.84 -19.81
C LYS A 134 -7.59 -1.22 -19.67
N GLU A 135 -7.86 -2.24 -18.86
CA GLU A 135 -9.21 -2.67 -18.51
C GLU A 135 -9.20 -3.38 -17.14
N ILE A 136 -10.18 -3.08 -16.28
CA ILE A 136 -10.42 -3.79 -15.01
C ILE A 136 -11.90 -3.65 -14.64
N ALA A 137 -12.52 -4.70 -14.10
CA ALA A 137 -13.95 -4.72 -13.76
C ALA A 137 -14.88 -4.32 -14.93
N GLY A 138 -14.48 -4.60 -16.18
CA GLY A 138 -15.22 -4.20 -17.39
C GLY A 138 -15.06 -2.72 -17.77
N ILE A 139 -14.21 -1.96 -17.08
CA ILE A 139 -13.98 -0.53 -17.31
C ILE A 139 -12.65 -0.33 -18.05
N ARG A 140 -12.70 0.29 -19.22
CA ARG A 140 -11.49 0.66 -19.99
C ARG A 140 -10.84 1.92 -19.43
N ASN A 141 -9.53 2.04 -19.55
CA ASN A 141 -8.74 3.17 -19.06
C ASN A 141 -9.09 3.52 -17.60
N ALA A 142 -9.08 2.49 -16.75
CA ALA A 142 -9.54 2.59 -15.38
C ALA A 142 -8.38 2.83 -14.41
N ALA A 143 -8.64 3.62 -13.38
CA ALA A 143 -7.77 3.70 -12.21
C ALA A 143 -8.15 2.56 -11.26
N ASN A 144 -7.16 1.74 -10.91
CA ASN A 144 -7.26 0.70 -9.89
C ASN A 144 -6.60 1.21 -8.61
N PHE A 145 -7.39 1.62 -7.63
CA PHE A 145 -6.93 2.18 -6.36
C PHE A 145 -7.11 1.18 -5.24
N ILE A 146 -6.02 0.85 -4.56
CA ILE A 146 -5.98 -0.15 -3.50
C ILE A 146 -5.40 0.48 -2.25
N CYS A 147 -6.04 0.24 -1.10
CA CYS A 147 -5.49 0.55 0.21
C CYS A 147 -5.39 -0.72 1.04
N ASN A 148 -4.21 -0.98 1.59
CA ASN A 148 -4.00 -2.01 2.60
C ASN A 148 -3.98 -1.40 3.99
N TYR A 149 -4.59 -2.10 4.96
CA TYR A 149 -4.77 -1.65 6.33
C TYR A 149 -4.12 -2.62 7.29
N SER A 150 -3.52 -2.14 8.37
CA SER A 150 -3.03 -3.02 9.42
C SER A 150 -3.22 -2.46 10.83
N PRO A 151 -3.51 -3.34 11.81
CA PRO A 151 -4.01 -4.73 11.65
C PRO A 151 -5.30 -4.81 10.82
N SER A 152 -5.63 -5.98 10.26
CA SER A 152 -6.82 -6.11 9.40
C SER A 152 -8.12 -5.83 10.15
N GLY A 153 -9.13 -5.34 9.42
CA GLY A 153 -10.49 -5.19 9.91
C GLY A 153 -11.40 -6.37 9.59
N ASN A 154 -12.71 -6.11 9.63
CA ASN A 154 -13.76 -7.02 9.15
C ASN A 154 -13.87 -8.37 9.87
N PHE A 155 -13.49 -8.42 11.15
CA PHE A 155 -13.80 -9.55 12.04
C PHE A 155 -15.27 -9.53 12.49
N PRO A 156 -15.85 -10.64 12.99
CA PRO A 156 -17.25 -10.71 13.41
C PRO A 156 -17.52 -9.94 14.73
N ARG A 157 -17.38 -8.62 14.68
CA ARG A 157 -17.75 -7.65 15.72
C ARG A 157 -18.09 -6.29 15.08
N LYS A 158 -18.64 -5.37 15.87
CA LYS A 158 -18.79 -3.96 15.47
C LYS A 158 -17.42 -3.37 15.10
N PRO A 159 -17.35 -2.45 14.12
CA PRO A 159 -16.07 -1.85 13.69
C PRO A 159 -15.36 -1.04 14.78
N TYR A 160 -16.10 -0.55 15.77
CA TYR A 160 -15.59 0.22 16.90
C TYR A 160 -16.52 0.09 18.10
N VAL A 161 -16.08 0.55 19.27
CA VAL A 161 -16.88 0.56 20.50
C VAL A 161 -17.66 1.87 20.60
N GLU A 162 -18.98 1.76 20.68
CA GLU A 162 -19.87 2.92 20.85
C GLU A 162 -19.61 3.61 22.20
N GLY A 163 -19.54 4.94 22.20
CA GLY A 163 -19.38 5.72 23.42
C GLY A 163 -18.92 7.14 23.15
N LYS A 164 -18.71 7.92 24.21
CA LYS A 164 -18.15 9.27 24.10
C LYS A 164 -16.78 9.19 23.42
N TRP A 165 -16.50 10.11 22.50
CA TRP A 165 -15.21 10.16 21.80
C TRP A 165 -14.03 10.01 22.75
N CYS A 166 -13.12 9.10 22.41
CA CYS A 166 -11.92 8.78 23.20
C CYS A 166 -12.14 8.25 24.63
N SER A 167 -13.36 7.95 25.07
CA SER A 167 -13.60 7.48 26.45
C SER A 167 -13.06 6.07 26.73
N ASN A 168 -12.58 5.36 25.71
CA ASN A 168 -12.04 4.01 25.80
C ASN A 168 -10.76 3.87 24.96
N CYS A 169 -9.93 4.93 24.91
CA CYS A 169 -8.58 4.82 24.36
C CYS A 169 -7.70 3.89 25.23
N ALA A 170 -6.71 3.24 24.61
CA ALA A 170 -5.79 2.36 25.34
C ALA A 170 -4.96 3.15 26.37
N LYS A 171 -4.45 2.47 27.40
CA LYS A 171 -3.57 3.10 28.40
C LYS A 171 -2.34 3.71 27.72
N GLY A 172 -2.09 4.99 27.96
CA GLY A 172 -0.99 5.76 27.36
C GLY A 172 -1.33 6.43 26.02
N ASP A 173 -2.54 6.24 25.49
CA ASP A 173 -3.04 7.01 24.36
C ASP A 173 -3.61 8.36 24.82
N ASN A 174 -3.45 9.39 23.99
CA ASN A 174 -4.08 10.69 24.17
C ASN A 174 -5.23 10.87 23.19
N CYS A 175 -6.24 11.66 23.56
CA CYS A 175 -7.30 12.04 22.63
C CYS A 175 -6.89 13.28 21.84
N GLU A 176 -6.89 13.19 20.52
CA GLU A 176 -6.70 14.32 19.62
C GLU A 176 -7.78 14.26 18.54
N ASN A 177 -8.56 15.33 18.38
CA ASN A 177 -9.59 15.42 17.34
C ASN A 177 -10.51 14.18 17.27
N LYS A 178 -10.96 13.68 18.42
CA LYS A 178 -11.84 12.48 18.57
C LYS A 178 -11.18 11.14 18.23
N LEU A 179 -9.85 11.10 18.05
CA LEU A 179 -9.09 9.89 17.75
C LEU A 179 -8.07 9.61 18.86
N CYS A 180 -7.89 8.33 19.17
CA CYS A 180 -6.85 7.85 20.09
C CYS A 180 -5.50 7.88 19.37
N ARG A 181 -4.56 8.66 19.90
CA ARG A 181 -3.21 8.86 19.38
C ARG A 181 -2.19 8.27 20.33
N ASN A 182 -1.13 7.71 19.78
CA ASN A 182 -0.04 7.16 20.56
C ASN A 182 1.27 7.44 19.83
N PRO A 183 2.19 8.21 20.43
CA PRO A 183 3.42 8.62 19.77
C PRO A 183 4.25 7.46 19.21
N GLU A 184 4.26 6.30 19.88
CA GLU A 184 5.00 5.12 19.41
C GLU A 184 4.31 4.42 18.24
N ARG A 185 2.99 4.25 18.33
CA ARG A 185 2.18 3.64 17.26
C ARG A 185 2.15 4.51 16.00
N ASP A 186 2.08 5.82 16.18
CA ASP A 186 1.85 6.79 15.11
C ASP A 186 3.14 7.15 14.36
N LYS A 187 4.31 6.66 14.80
CA LYS A 187 5.58 6.83 14.06
C LYS A 187 5.45 6.35 12.63
N ILE A 188 5.89 7.17 11.69
CA ILE A 188 6.02 6.76 10.29
C ILE A 188 7.32 5.96 10.17
N ILE A 189 7.19 4.68 9.83
CA ILE A 189 8.32 3.78 9.64
C ILE A 189 8.62 3.67 8.14
N TYR A 190 9.88 3.94 7.79
CA TYR A 190 10.37 3.82 6.42
C TYR A 190 11.01 2.46 6.21
N TYR A 191 10.40 1.63 5.36
CA TYR A 191 10.96 0.36 4.95
C TYR A 191 11.69 0.54 3.61
N SER A 192 12.93 1.04 3.67
CA SER A 192 13.70 1.41 2.47
C SER A 192 13.95 0.22 1.52
N ARG A 193 14.17 -0.98 2.07
CA ARG A 193 14.54 -2.19 1.31
C ARG A 193 13.43 -3.25 1.21
N TRP A 194 12.31 -3.07 1.90
CA TRP A 194 11.26 -4.08 1.92
C TRP A 194 10.39 -4.03 0.67
N HIS A 195 10.10 -5.20 0.10
CA HIS A 195 9.13 -5.41 -0.97
C HIS A 195 8.38 -6.72 -0.72
N PRO A 196 7.11 -6.83 -1.15
CA PRO A 196 6.40 -8.10 -1.12
C PRO A 196 7.17 -9.16 -1.93
N PRO A 197 7.48 -10.35 -1.36
CA PRO A 197 8.31 -11.37 -2.03
C PRO A 197 7.75 -11.92 -3.34
N TRP A 198 6.44 -11.81 -3.55
CA TRP A 198 5.72 -12.24 -4.74
C TRP A 198 5.63 -11.14 -5.82
N GLU A 199 6.13 -9.93 -5.55
CA GLU A 199 6.29 -8.91 -6.58
C GLU A 199 7.56 -9.22 -7.38
N PHE A 200 7.40 -9.60 -8.63
CA PHE A 200 8.52 -9.81 -9.53
C PHE A 200 9.13 -8.44 -9.89
N ARG A 201 10.17 -8.05 -9.15
CA ARG A 201 11.04 -6.91 -9.50
C ARG A 201 12.44 -7.44 -9.77
N ILE A 202 13.04 -6.99 -10.86
CA ILE A 202 14.50 -6.98 -10.97
C ILE A 202 14.96 -5.89 -10.00
N VAL A 203 15.21 -6.26 -8.74
CA VAL A 203 15.81 -5.36 -7.76
C VAL A 203 17.29 -5.32 -8.09
N CYS A 204 17.70 -4.32 -8.87
CA CYS A 204 19.10 -4.12 -9.16
C CYS A 204 19.71 -3.33 -8.01
N ASP A 205 20.25 -4.05 -7.02
CA ASP A 205 21.03 -3.47 -5.94
C ASP A 205 22.40 -2.97 -6.46
N GLU A 206 23.20 -2.36 -5.60
CA GLU A 206 24.54 -1.87 -5.97
C GLU A 206 25.42 -2.97 -6.59
N ALA A 207 25.24 -4.23 -6.16
CA ALA A 207 25.95 -5.37 -6.73
C ALA A 207 25.46 -5.72 -8.14
N CYS A 208 24.15 -5.65 -8.40
CA CYS A 208 23.57 -5.81 -9.73
C CYS A 208 24.00 -4.68 -10.67
N ILE A 209 24.00 -3.42 -10.23
CA ILE A 209 24.51 -2.28 -11.02
C ILE A 209 25.98 -2.47 -11.32
N ALA A 210 26.79 -2.85 -10.32
CA ALA A 210 28.19 -3.19 -10.53
C ALA A 210 28.34 -4.33 -11.55
N LEU A 211 27.55 -5.41 -11.47
CA LEU A 211 27.62 -6.50 -12.45
C LEU A 211 27.19 -6.07 -13.86
N VAL A 212 26.15 -5.25 -13.99
CA VAL A 212 25.62 -4.78 -15.28
C VAL A 212 26.51 -3.71 -15.91
N VAL A 213 27.24 -2.91 -15.13
CA VAL A 213 28.16 -1.88 -15.64
C VAL A 213 29.58 -2.42 -15.81
N LEU A 214 30.09 -3.13 -14.79
CA LEU A 214 31.48 -3.59 -14.75
C LEU A 214 31.72 -4.75 -15.74
N ARG A 215 30.77 -5.68 -15.94
CA ARG A 215 30.97 -6.79 -16.88
C ARG A 215 31.08 -6.33 -18.35
N PRO A 216 30.18 -5.47 -18.88
CA PRO A 216 30.35 -4.93 -20.22
C PRO A 216 31.61 -4.08 -20.35
N LEU A 217 31.93 -3.28 -19.34
CA LEU A 217 33.15 -2.46 -19.34
C LEU A 217 34.42 -3.33 -19.42
N LEU A 218 34.53 -4.38 -18.61
CA LEU A 218 35.65 -5.32 -18.64
C LEU A 218 35.73 -6.08 -19.97
N MET A 219 34.60 -6.46 -20.56
CA MET A 219 34.56 -7.06 -21.90
C MET A 219 35.12 -6.10 -22.95
N ILE A 220 34.68 -4.84 -22.94
CA ILE A 220 35.18 -3.81 -23.88
C ILE A 220 36.69 -3.62 -23.69
N LEU A 221 37.17 -3.51 -22.45
CA LEU A 221 38.60 -3.38 -22.16
C LEU A 221 39.41 -4.58 -22.67
N ALA A 222 38.89 -5.80 -22.53
CA ALA A 222 39.52 -6.99 -23.07
C ALA A 222 39.60 -6.95 -24.61
N PHE A 223 38.52 -6.56 -25.30
CA PHE A 223 38.54 -6.40 -26.76
C PHE A 223 39.55 -5.35 -27.21
N VAL A 224 39.62 -4.21 -26.53
CA VAL A 224 40.59 -3.14 -26.81
C VAL A 224 42.02 -3.65 -26.59
N ALA A 225 42.29 -4.35 -25.49
CA ALA A 225 43.59 -4.93 -25.21
C ALA A 225 44.02 -5.94 -26.28
N VAL A 226 43.13 -6.87 -26.66
CA VAL A 226 43.39 -7.84 -27.74
C VAL A 226 43.66 -7.14 -29.07
N TYR A 227 42.89 -6.11 -29.40
CA TYR A 227 43.11 -5.31 -30.61
C TYR A 227 44.51 -4.67 -30.64
N PHE A 228 44.93 -4.04 -29.55
CA PHE A 228 46.26 -3.42 -29.45
C PHE A 228 47.39 -4.44 -29.43
N ILE A 229 47.22 -5.59 -28.77
CA ILE A 229 48.20 -6.69 -28.79
C ILE A 229 48.38 -7.19 -30.23
N LYS A 230 47.30 -7.47 -30.94
CA LYS A 230 47.34 -7.91 -32.35
C LYS A 230 48.00 -6.87 -33.26
N LYS A 231 47.77 -5.58 -33.02
CA LYS A 231 48.38 -4.48 -33.77
C LYS A 231 49.89 -4.35 -33.50
N ARG A 232 50.32 -4.58 -32.26
CA ARG A 232 51.73 -4.44 -31.84
C ARG A 232 52.57 -5.68 -32.16
N PHE A 233 51.96 -6.86 -32.13
CA PHE A 233 52.61 -8.15 -32.37
C PHE A 233 51.94 -8.85 -33.56
N THR A 234 52.17 -8.32 -34.76
CA THR A 234 51.60 -8.83 -36.03
C THR A 234 52.11 -10.23 -36.43
N ASN A 235 53.20 -10.72 -35.83
CA ASN A 235 53.89 -11.95 -36.23
C ASN A 235 53.87 -13.08 -35.18
N MET A 236 52.95 -13.08 -34.21
CA MET A 236 52.79 -14.23 -33.33
C MET A 236 52.02 -15.35 -34.06
N HIS A 237 52.72 -16.14 -34.86
CA HIS A 237 52.25 -17.46 -35.25
C HIS A 237 52.20 -18.36 -34.00
N MET A 238 51.00 -18.86 -33.66
CA MET A 238 50.89 -19.99 -32.75
C MET A 238 51.48 -21.21 -33.46
N SER A 239 52.69 -21.60 -33.07
CA SER A 239 53.23 -22.92 -33.38
C SER A 239 52.35 -23.93 -32.62
N THR A 240 51.56 -24.70 -33.37
CA THR A 240 50.87 -25.91 -32.90
C THR A 240 51.84 -27.00 -32.51
#